data_AF-A0A429GHG2-F1
#
_entry.id   AF-A0A429GHG2-F1
#
_cell.length_a   1.000
_cell.length_b   1.000
_cell.length_c   1.000
_cell.angle_alpha   90.00
_cell.angle_beta   90.00
_cell.angle_gamma   90.00
#
_symmetry.space_group_name_H-M   'P 1'
#
loop_
_entity.id
_entity.type
_entity.pdbx_description
1 polymer ?
#
loop_
_entity_poly.entity_id
_entity_poly.type
_entity_poly.pdbx_seq_one_letter_code
_entity_poly.pdbx_strand_id
1 'polypeptide(L)'
;MSSTAEEKTVMKVAEEEVINESRRNFLKSMAFLSAVFAFSGILGIVRALGPIQMKIPEWPRIKVANIKDLKEKEPIIFNYPLENTPNILVKLGKRVTNGVGPDEDIVAYSQICQHLGCMVRFMPAGSSSEFPDRNLFYCPCHAGFYDADDGAKILAGPPLYPLPPVKLEYDSSTGDIYAVGMGPPVIFGKGPPGSTEVWRDLVGGKLVGGG
;
A
#
# COMPACT_ATOMS: atom_id res chain seq x y z
N MET A 1 -23.41 48.85 87.39
CA MET A 1 -23.26 49.52 86.07
C MET A 1 -21.87 49.19 85.54
N SER A 2 -21.72 48.97 84.23
CA SER A 2 -20.48 48.59 83.51
C SER A 2 -20.23 47.10 83.23
N SER A 3 -21.15 46.45 82.51
CA SER A 3 -20.86 45.17 81.80
C SER A 3 -21.77 45.00 80.57
N THR A 4 -22.02 46.08 79.83
CA THR A 4 -22.96 46.06 78.67
C THR A 4 -22.34 46.56 77.36
N ALA A 5 -21.03 46.83 77.35
CA ALA A 5 -20.32 47.34 76.17
C ALA A 5 -19.49 46.25 75.46
N GLU A 6 -18.89 45.30 76.20
CA GLU A 6 -18.12 44.21 75.61
C GLU A 6 -19.01 43.18 74.90
N GLU A 7 -20.14 42.79 75.49
CA GLU A 7 -21.04 41.79 74.90
C GLU A 7 -21.68 42.25 73.58
N LYS A 8 -21.99 43.56 73.46
CA LYS A 8 -22.47 44.18 72.22
C LYS A 8 -21.42 44.25 71.11
N THR A 9 -20.13 44.15 71.46
CA THR A 9 -19.02 44.15 70.51
C THR A 9 -18.79 42.74 69.98
N VAL A 10 -18.95 41.72 70.82
CA VAL A 10 -18.79 40.31 70.42
C VAL A 10 -19.92 39.84 69.48
N MET A 11 -21.17 40.25 69.70
CA MET A 11 -22.28 39.89 68.81
C MET A 11 -22.24 40.56 67.43
N LYS A 12 -21.53 41.69 67.27
CA LYS A 12 -21.40 42.37 65.97
C LYS A 12 -20.33 41.78 65.06
N VAL A 13 -19.45 40.93 65.58
CA VAL A 13 -18.28 40.42 64.83
C VAL A 13 -18.56 39.06 64.16
N ALA A 14 -19.63 38.36 64.54
CA ALA A 14 -19.87 36.99 64.07
C ALA A 14 -21.10 36.83 63.14
N GLU A 15 -21.86 37.90 62.86
CA GLU A 15 -23.06 37.83 62.00
C GLU A 15 -22.93 38.66 60.72
N GLU A 16 -21.74 38.70 60.12
CA GLU A 16 -21.65 38.97 58.69
C GLU A 16 -20.32 38.43 58.21
N GLU A 17 -20.31 37.15 57.80
CA GLU A 17 -19.29 36.66 56.88
C GLU A 17 -19.56 37.39 55.55
N VAL A 18 -19.21 38.68 55.48
CA VAL A 18 -19.41 39.52 54.30
C VAL A 18 -18.56 38.89 53.22
N ILE A 19 -19.23 38.12 52.38
CA ILE A 19 -18.69 37.56 51.18
C ILE A 19 -18.08 38.74 50.40
N ASN A 20 -16.76 38.80 50.37
CA ASN A 20 -16.08 39.81 49.58
C ASN A 20 -16.28 39.45 48.10
N GLU A 21 -17.28 40.08 47.48
CA GLU A 21 -17.67 39.82 46.09
C GLU A 21 -16.50 40.03 45.12
N SER A 22 -15.56 40.94 45.42
CA SER A 22 -14.34 41.11 44.62
C SER A 22 -13.43 39.87 44.69
N ARG A 23 -13.23 39.29 45.89
CA ARG A 23 -12.46 38.04 46.06
C ARG A 23 -13.19 36.86 45.42
N ARG A 24 -14.51 36.79 45.57
CA ARG A 24 -15.36 35.75 44.94
C ARG A 24 -15.28 35.81 43.41
N ASN A 25 -15.40 36.99 42.82
CA ASN A 25 -15.34 37.17 41.37
C ASN A 25 -13.94 36.94 40.80
N PHE A 26 -12.89 37.31 41.54
CA PHE A 26 -11.51 36.97 41.19
C PHE A 26 -11.29 35.45 41.16
N LEU A 27 -11.72 34.73 42.19
CA LEU A 27 -11.61 33.26 42.26
C LEU A 27 -12.45 32.56 41.17
N LYS A 28 -13.67 33.04 40.90
CA LYS A 28 -14.49 32.56 39.78
C LYS A 28 -13.79 32.76 38.43
N SER A 29 -13.15 33.92 38.23
CA SER A 29 -12.44 34.24 36.99
C SER A 29 -11.20 33.36 36.81
N MET A 30 -10.42 33.14 37.87
CA MET A 30 -9.29 32.22 37.86
C MET A 30 -9.72 30.77 37.58
N ALA A 31 -10.81 30.32 38.20
CA ALA A 31 -11.37 28.98 37.95
C ALA A 31 -11.89 28.81 36.51
N PHE A 32 -12.47 29.87 35.92
CA PHE A 32 -12.91 29.84 34.53
C PHE A 32 -11.72 29.81 33.56
N LEU A 33 -10.71 30.67 33.78
CA LEU A 33 -9.48 30.70 32.98
C LEU A 33 -8.75 29.36 33.03
N SER A 34 -8.61 28.75 34.22
CA SER A 34 -7.95 27.45 34.35
C SER A 34 -8.71 26.33 33.62
N ALA A 35 -10.05 26.35 33.66
CA ALA A 35 -10.85 25.42 32.87
C ALA A 35 -10.61 25.63 31.36
N VAL A 36 -10.65 26.86 30.86
CA VAL A 36 -10.40 27.15 29.44
C VAL A 36 -9.01 26.66 28.99
N PHE A 37 -7.97 26.87 29.80
CA PHE A 37 -6.63 26.36 29.51
C PHE A 37 -6.53 24.83 29.59
N ALA A 38 -7.27 24.17 30.48
CA ALA A 38 -7.32 22.71 30.54
C ALA A 38 -8.03 22.11 29.31
N PHE A 39 -9.11 22.74 28.83
CA PHE A 39 -9.86 22.28 27.66
C PHE A 39 -9.20 22.64 26.32
N SER A 40 -8.36 23.68 26.25
CA SER A 40 -7.67 24.05 25.01
C SER A 40 -6.67 22.98 24.53
N GLY A 41 -6.04 22.26 25.47
CA GLY A 41 -5.14 21.13 25.16
C GLY A 41 -5.87 19.90 24.61
N ILE A 42 -7.15 19.73 24.93
CA ILE A 42 -7.94 18.56 24.53
C ILE A 42 -8.15 18.52 23.02
N LEU A 43 -8.28 19.67 22.36
CA LEU A 43 -8.47 19.71 20.90
C LEU A 43 -7.24 19.18 20.13
N GLY A 44 -6.03 19.41 20.65
CA GLY A 44 -4.80 18.86 20.09
C GLY A 44 -4.72 17.34 20.24
N ILE A 45 -5.12 16.83 21.41
CA ILE A 45 -5.17 15.38 21.70
C ILE A 45 -6.22 14.68 20.83
N VAL A 46 -7.42 15.25 20.70
CA VAL A 46 -8.49 14.70 19.85
C VAL A 46 -8.07 14.65 18.38
N ARG A 47 -7.33 15.65 17.88
CA ARG A 47 -6.74 15.60 16.54
C ARG A 47 -5.67 14.51 16.40
N ALA A 48 -4.84 14.31 17.43
CA ALA A 48 -3.82 13.27 17.43
C ALA A 48 -4.39 11.84 17.52
N LEU A 49 -5.58 11.70 18.10
CA LEU A 49 -6.35 10.44 18.16
C LEU A 49 -7.25 10.22 16.93
N GLY A 50 -7.23 11.13 15.95
CA GLY A 50 -7.94 10.94 14.69
C GLY A 50 -7.42 9.70 13.94
N PRO A 51 -8.25 9.05 13.10
CA PRO A 51 -7.81 7.90 12.33
C PRO A 51 -6.62 8.30 11.45
N ILE A 52 -5.55 7.50 11.50
CA ILE A 52 -4.43 7.62 10.56
C ILE A 52 -4.99 7.36 9.16
N GLN A 53 -5.25 8.42 8.40
CA GLN A 53 -5.69 8.30 7.02
C GLN A 53 -4.47 7.93 6.17
N MET A 54 -4.22 6.63 6.00
CA MET A 54 -3.22 6.15 5.05
C MET A 54 -3.73 6.43 3.64
N LYS A 55 -3.14 7.44 2.98
CA LYS A 55 -3.40 7.71 1.56
C LYS A 55 -2.68 6.66 0.73
N ILE A 56 -3.40 5.63 0.31
CA ILE A 56 -2.89 4.64 -0.64
C ILE A 56 -2.69 5.36 -1.98
N PRO A 57 -1.49 5.30 -2.60
CA PRO A 57 -1.26 5.87 -3.92
C PRO A 57 -2.18 5.25 -4.97
N GLU A 58 -2.40 5.96 -6.07
CA GLU A 58 -3.04 5.36 -7.24
C GLU A 58 -2.03 4.55 -8.05
N TRP A 59 -2.52 3.55 -8.78
CA TRP A 59 -1.69 2.78 -9.69
C TRP A 59 -1.19 3.66 -10.84
N PRO A 60 0.13 3.74 -11.09
CA PRO A 60 0.63 4.41 -12.27
C PRO A 60 0.11 3.71 -13.53
N ARG A 61 -0.25 4.49 -14.55
CA ARG A 61 -0.49 3.99 -15.90
C ARG A 61 0.70 4.36 -16.77
N ILE A 62 1.55 3.37 -17.07
CA ILE A 62 2.76 3.60 -17.89
C ILE A 62 2.71 2.76 -19.16
N LYS A 63 3.17 3.34 -20.28
CA LYS A 63 3.37 2.61 -21.53
C LYS A 63 4.57 1.68 -21.35
N VAL A 64 4.36 0.39 -21.62
CA VAL A 64 5.42 -0.64 -21.54
C VAL A 64 6.02 -0.90 -22.91
N ALA A 65 5.19 -1.09 -23.93
CA ALA A 65 5.60 -1.37 -25.31
C ALA A 65 4.49 -1.00 -26.30
N ASN A 66 4.80 -0.99 -27.60
CA ASN A 66 3.80 -1.10 -28.66
C ASN A 66 3.81 -2.53 -29.20
N ILE A 67 2.63 -3.04 -29.59
CA ILE A 67 2.49 -4.40 -30.11
C ILE A 67 3.36 -4.68 -31.33
N LYS A 68 3.65 -3.66 -32.15
CA LYS A 68 4.51 -3.77 -33.33
C LYS A 68 5.97 -4.06 -32.99
N ASP A 69 6.38 -3.70 -31.78
CA ASP A 69 7.74 -3.91 -31.28
C ASP A 69 7.89 -5.27 -30.56
N LEU A 70 6.77 -5.97 -30.30
CA LEU A 70 6.78 -7.26 -29.65
C LEU A 70 7.09 -8.38 -30.65
N LYS A 71 8.12 -9.16 -30.33
CA LYS A 71 8.41 -10.43 -31.00
C LYS A 71 7.95 -11.58 -30.12
N GLU A 72 7.44 -12.62 -30.77
CA GLU A 72 7.03 -13.83 -30.06
C GLU A 72 8.20 -14.43 -29.29
N LYS A 73 7.94 -14.84 -28.05
CA LYS A 73 8.88 -15.54 -27.17
C LYS A 73 10.14 -14.74 -26.81
N GLU A 74 10.19 -13.44 -27.13
CA GLU A 74 11.23 -12.52 -26.69
C GLU A 74 10.69 -11.66 -25.53
N PRO A 75 11.22 -11.82 -24.31
CA PRO A 75 10.73 -11.08 -23.15
C PRO A 75 11.22 -9.63 -23.11
N ILE A 76 10.38 -8.73 -22.63
CA ILE A 76 10.73 -7.35 -22.27
C ILE A 76 10.74 -7.23 -20.74
N ILE A 77 11.84 -6.73 -20.19
CA ILE A 77 11.94 -6.42 -18.77
C ILE A 77 11.63 -4.94 -18.54
N PHE A 78 10.75 -4.65 -17.59
CA PHE A 78 10.36 -3.28 -17.22
C PHE A 78 10.06 -3.20 -15.72
N ASN A 79 10.10 -1.99 -15.15
CA ASN A 79 9.80 -1.79 -13.74
C ASN A 79 8.36 -1.31 -13.53
N TYR A 80 7.67 -1.88 -12.54
CA TYR A 80 6.29 -1.54 -12.15
C TYR A 80 5.91 -2.18 -10.80
N PRO A 81 5.10 -1.52 -9.94
CA PRO A 81 4.69 -0.11 -10.01
C PRO A 81 5.78 0.84 -9.49
N LEU A 82 6.86 0.31 -8.92
CA LEU A 82 7.99 1.11 -8.41
C LEU A 82 9.19 1.02 -9.36
N GLU A 83 10.03 2.05 -9.35
CA GLU A 83 11.20 2.18 -10.23
C GLU A 83 12.22 1.04 -10.10
N ASN A 84 12.20 0.29 -9.00
CA ASN A 84 13.10 -0.81 -8.70
C ASN A 84 12.39 -2.17 -8.57
N THR A 85 11.19 -2.30 -9.14
CA THR A 85 10.40 -3.53 -9.06
C THR A 85 10.25 -4.15 -10.44
N PRO A 86 11.13 -5.09 -10.81
CA PRO A 86 11.18 -5.65 -12.16
C PRO A 86 10.04 -6.63 -12.45
N ASN A 87 9.54 -6.55 -13.67
CA ASN A 87 8.50 -7.37 -14.26
C ASN A 87 8.95 -7.83 -15.65
N ILE A 88 8.34 -8.91 -16.13
CA ILE A 88 8.61 -9.52 -17.42
C ILE A 88 7.33 -9.55 -18.24
N LEU A 89 7.36 -8.95 -19.44
CA LEU A 89 6.31 -8.99 -20.45
C LEU A 89 6.72 -9.92 -21.58
N VAL A 90 5.80 -10.76 -22.06
CA VAL A 90 6.06 -11.70 -23.16
C VAL A 90 4.84 -11.81 -24.06
N LYS A 91 5.07 -11.79 -25.39
CA LYS A 91 4.11 -12.27 -26.39
C LYS A 91 4.32 -13.78 -26.57
N LEU A 92 3.37 -14.60 -26.14
CA LEU A 92 3.53 -16.05 -26.08
C LEU A 92 3.37 -16.76 -27.43
N GLY A 93 2.71 -16.13 -28.41
CA GLY A 93 2.41 -16.73 -29.71
C GLY A 93 1.24 -17.73 -29.66
N LYS A 94 0.53 -17.82 -28.54
CA LYS A 94 -0.70 -18.59 -28.39
C LYS A 94 -1.64 -17.92 -27.40
N ARG A 95 -2.94 -18.00 -27.67
CA ARG A 95 -3.98 -17.48 -26.78
C ARG A 95 -3.89 -18.10 -25.39
N VAL A 96 -3.93 -17.27 -24.36
CA VAL A 96 -3.89 -17.69 -22.95
C VAL A 96 -4.91 -16.91 -22.11
N THR A 97 -5.25 -17.48 -20.95
CA THR A 97 -6.13 -16.80 -20.00
C THR A 97 -5.49 -15.49 -19.53
N ASN A 98 -6.25 -14.39 -19.56
CA ASN A 98 -5.81 -13.03 -19.22
C ASN A 98 -4.74 -12.43 -20.15
N GLY A 99 -4.48 -13.05 -21.31
CA GLY A 99 -3.66 -12.43 -22.34
C GLY A 99 -4.37 -11.21 -22.94
N VAL A 100 -3.61 -10.14 -23.19
CA VAL A 100 -4.10 -8.93 -23.87
C VAL A 100 -3.63 -8.89 -25.32
N GLY A 101 -4.10 -7.89 -26.06
CA GLY A 101 -3.83 -7.76 -27.49
C GLY A 101 -4.84 -8.51 -28.37
N PRO A 102 -4.73 -8.38 -29.70
CA PRO A 102 -5.67 -8.97 -30.66
C PRO A 102 -5.64 -10.52 -30.63
N ASP A 103 -4.49 -11.10 -30.32
CA ASP A 103 -4.29 -12.56 -30.27
C ASP A 103 -4.52 -13.13 -28.86
N GLU A 104 -4.77 -12.26 -27.86
CA GLU A 104 -4.90 -12.62 -26.44
C GLU A 104 -3.72 -13.48 -25.92
N ASP A 105 -2.51 -13.14 -26.34
CA ASP A 105 -1.29 -13.91 -26.07
C ASP A 105 -0.19 -13.10 -25.37
N ILE A 106 -0.47 -11.84 -25.02
CA ILE A 106 0.49 -10.96 -24.34
C ILE A 106 0.21 -10.96 -22.85
N VAL A 107 1.20 -11.36 -22.06
CA VAL A 107 1.11 -11.42 -20.60
C VAL A 107 2.28 -10.70 -19.95
N ALA A 108 2.09 -10.26 -18.71
CA ALA A 108 3.18 -9.76 -17.89
C ALA A 108 3.03 -10.18 -16.43
N TYR A 109 4.15 -10.49 -15.78
CA TYR A 109 4.22 -10.93 -14.40
C TYR A 109 5.41 -10.29 -13.68
N SER A 110 5.39 -10.29 -12.35
CA SER A 110 6.59 -9.96 -11.58
C SER A 110 7.73 -10.88 -11.97
N GLN A 111 8.90 -10.28 -12.20
CA GLN A 111 10.12 -11.04 -12.48
C GLN A 111 10.73 -11.60 -11.18
N ILE A 112 10.14 -11.31 -10.01
CA ILE A 112 10.66 -11.71 -8.72
C ILE A 112 10.02 -13.03 -8.28
N CYS A 113 10.83 -14.06 -8.11
CA CYS A 113 10.40 -15.37 -7.65
C CYS A 113 9.81 -15.31 -6.23
N GLN A 114 8.65 -15.93 -6.03
CA GLN A 114 7.92 -15.96 -4.77
C GLN A 114 8.54 -16.86 -3.69
N HIS A 115 9.65 -17.56 -3.99
CA HIS A 115 10.38 -18.33 -2.99
C HIS A 115 11.26 -17.42 -2.12
N LEU A 116 12.36 -16.90 -2.69
CA LEU A 116 13.37 -16.09 -1.99
C LEU A 116 13.85 -14.89 -2.82
N GLY A 117 13.04 -14.43 -3.78
CA GLY A 117 13.29 -13.16 -4.46
C GLY A 117 14.27 -13.19 -5.64
N CYS A 118 14.74 -14.36 -6.07
CA CYS A 118 15.56 -14.45 -7.28
C CYS A 118 14.79 -14.03 -8.54
N MET A 119 15.51 -13.53 -9.54
CA MET A 119 14.93 -13.12 -10.82
C MET A 119 14.56 -14.35 -11.66
N VAL A 120 13.31 -14.43 -12.10
CA VAL A 120 12.86 -15.43 -13.08
C VAL A 120 13.28 -15.02 -14.49
N ARG A 121 13.51 -16.01 -15.34
CA ARG A 121 13.72 -15.83 -16.77
C ARG A 121 12.61 -16.54 -17.55
N PHE A 122 12.27 -16.01 -18.73
CA PHE A 122 11.39 -16.70 -19.65
C PHE A 122 12.15 -17.84 -20.35
N MET A 123 11.47 -18.96 -20.53
CA MET A 123 11.93 -20.14 -21.26
C MET A 123 10.81 -20.57 -22.20
N PRO A 124 10.99 -20.48 -23.53
CA PRO A 124 9.96 -20.90 -24.47
C PRO A 124 9.74 -22.41 -24.44
N ALA A 125 8.57 -22.86 -24.88
CA ALA A 125 8.32 -24.28 -25.12
C ALA A 125 9.43 -24.92 -25.96
N GLY A 126 9.85 -26.12 -25.56
CA GLY A 126 10.97 -26.88 -26.14
C GLY A 126 12.33 -26.60 -25.50
N SER A 127 12.46 -25.60 -24.63
CA SER A 127 13.75 -25.23 -24.00
C SER A 127 14.04 -25.92 -22.66
N SER A 128 13.05 -26.58 -22.05
CA SER A 128 13.17 -27.34 -20.79
C SER A 128 12.83 -28.80 -21.04
N SER A 129 13.60 -29.71 -20.46
CA SER A 129 13.31 -31.15 -20.45
C SER A 129 12.16 -31.52 -19.51
N GLU A 130 11.94 -30.73 -18.47
CA GLU A 130 10.95 -30.98 -17.43
C GLU A 130 9.54 -30.69 -17.94
N PHE A 131 9.39 -29.62 -18.72
CA PHE A 131 8.11 -29.18 -19.30
C PHE A 131 8.29 -28.76 -20.77
N PRO A 132 8.52 -29.72 -21.69
CA PRO A 132 8.86 -29.41 -23.09
C PRO A 132 7.72 -28.72 -23.85
N ASP A 133 6.46 -28.94 -23.48
CA ASP A 133 5.30 -28.42 -24.22
C ASP A 133 4.79 -27.06 -23.69
N ARG A 134 5.51 -26.42 -22.75
CA ARG A 134 5.05 -25.22 -22.04
C ARG A 134 6.03 -24.07 -22.18
N ASN A 135 5.51 -22.85 -22.30
CA ASN A 135 6.31 -21.68 -21.97
C ASN A 135 6.41 -21.53 -20.45
N LEU A 136 7.58 -21.16 -19.95
CA LEU A 136 7.89 -21.18 -18.53
C LEU A 136 8.46 -19.84 -18.08
N PHE A 137 8.12 -19.45 -16.86
CA PHE A 137 9.00 -18.60 -16.07
C PHE A 137 9.81 -19.51 -15.14
N TYR A 138 11.13 -19.46 -15.28
CA TYR A 138 12.05 -20.33 -14.55
C TYR A 138 12.96 -19.52 -13.62
N CYS A 139 13.01 -19.95 -12.36
CA CYS A 139 13.93 -19.43 -11.35
C CYS A 139 15.15 -20.35 -11.21
N PRO A 140 16.37 -19.89 -11.53
CA PRO A 140 17.57 -20.74 -11.51
C PRO A 140 18.08 -21.09 -10.11
N CYS A 141 17.70 -20.34 -9.07
CA CYS A 141 18.27 -20.52 -7.73
C CYS A 141 17.97 -21.89 -7.09
N HIS A 142 16.74 -22.37 -7.25
CA HIS A 142 16.28 -23.62 -6.61
C HIS A 142 15.30 -24.38 -7.52
N ALA A 143 15.47 -24.25 -8.83
CA ALA A 143 14.64 -24.88 -9.85
C ALA A 143 13.12 -24.61 -9.67
N GLY A 144 12.74 -23.35 -9.51
CA GLY A 144 11.33 -22.95 -9.46
C GLY A 144 10.76 -22.81 -10.87
N PHE A 145 9.65 -23.47 -11.15
CA PHE A 145 8.97 -23.44 -12.45
C PHE A 145 7.56 -22.87 -12.30
N TYR A 146 7.22 -21.89 -13.13
CA TYR A 146 5.88 -21.33 -13.25
C TYR A 146 5.38 -21.47 -14.70
N ASP A 147 4.10 -21.77 -14.86
CA ASP A 147 3.45 -21.94 -16.16
C ASP A 147 3.13 -20.58 -16.79
N ALA A 148 3.95 -20.13 -17.74
CA ALA A 148 3.69 -18.84 -18.39
C ALA A 148 2.40 -18.86 -19.23
N ASP A 149 1.95 -20.06 -19.61
CA ASP A 149 0.75 -20.25 -20.42
C ASP A 149 -0.55 -20.27 -19.59
N ASP A 150 -0.44 -20.38 -18.26
CA ASP A 150 -1.59 -20.50 -17.37
C ASP A 150 -1.35 -19.78 -16.04
N GLY A 151 -1.48 -18.45 -16.08
CA GLY A 151 -1.54 -17.62 -14.88
C GLY A 151 -0.25 -17.56 -14.05
N ALA A 152 0.89 -17.98 -14.61
CA ALA A 152 2.14 -18.18 -13.87
C ALA A 152 1.96 -19.05 -12.62
N LYS A 153 1.06 -20.05 -12.68
CA LYS A 153 0.88 -21.02 -11.60
C LYS A 153 2.15 -21.86 -11.40
N ILE A 154 2.37 -22.31 -10.19
CA ILE A 154 3.55 -23.10 -9.84
C ILE A 154 3.41 -24.48 -10.50
N LEU A 155 4.48 -24.93 -11.16
CA LEU A 155 4.58 -26.27 -11.73
C LEU A 155 5.48 -27.18 -10.87
N ALA A 156 6.62 -26.65 -10.43
CA ALA A 156 7.61 -27.39 -9.64
C ALA A 156 8.55 -26.46 -8.87
N GLY A 157 9.31 -27.06 -7.96
CA GLY A 157 10.28 -26.38 -7.11
C GLY A 157 9.67 -25.88 -5.79
N PRO A 158 10.45 -25.13 -5.00
CA PRO A 158 10.03 -24.65 -3.68
C PRO A 158 9.03 -23.47 -3.63
N PRO A 159 8.77 -22.66 -4.68
CA PRO A 159 7.77 -21.59 -4.57
C PRO A 159 6.39 -22.09 -4.13
N LEU A 160 5.71 -21.34 -3.27
CA LEU A 160 4.39 -21.68 -2.73
C LEU A 160 3.23 -20.87 -3.34
N TYR A 161 3.54 -19.81 -4.09
CA TYR A 161 2.55 -18.92 -4.70
C TYR A 161 2.90 -18.63 -6.18
N PRO A 162 1.91 -18.38 -7.05
CA PRO A 162 2.15 -18.01 -8.45
C PRO A 162 2.85 -16.66 -8.54
N LEU A 163 3.44 -16.35 -9.70
CA LEU A 163 3.97 -15.01 -9.90
C LEU A 163 2.83 -13.98 -9.93
N PRO A 164 2.96 -12.83 -9.25
CA PRO A 164 2.01 -11.73 -9.33
C PRO A 164 1.82 -11.28 -10.77
N PRO A 165 0.60 -11.29 -11.33
CA PRO A 165 0.35 -10.76 -12.66
C PRO A 165 0.40 -9.23 -12.66
N VAL A 166 0.99 -8.65 -13.71
CA VAL A 166 0.80 -7.23 -14.03
C VAL A 166 -0.48 -7.11 -14.84
N LYS A 167 -1.41 -6.26 -14.39
CA LYS A 167 -2.61 -5.92 -15.16
C LYS A 167 -2.19 -5.06 -16.34
N LEU A 168 -2.42 -5.59 -17.53
CA LEU A 168 -2.14 -4.91 -18.79
C LEU A 168 -3.42 -4.33 -19.39
N GLU A 169 -3.28 -3.20 -20.06
CA GLU A 169 -4.31 -2.58 -20.90
C GLU A 169 -3.76 -2.46 -22.33
N TYR A 170 -4.53 -2.94 -23.31
CA TYR A 170 -4.19 -2.81 -24.73
C TYR A 170 -5.06 -1.74 -25.38
N ASP A 171 -4.43 -0.72 -25.96
CA ASP A 171 -5.08 0.29 -26.76
C ASP A 171 -5.10 -0.14 -28.24
N SER A 172 -6.27 -0.52 -28.73
CA SER A 172 -6.46 -0.99 -30.11
C SER A 172 -6.30 0.10 -31.17
N SER A 173 -6.40 1.38 -30.79
CA SER A 173 -6.26 2.50 -31.73
C SER A 173 -4.80 2.81 -32.07
N THR A 174 -3.91 2.66 -31.08
CA THR A 174 -2.47 2.96 -31.20
C THR A 174 -1.62 1.70 -31.29
N GLY A 175 -2.11 0.58 -30.77
CA GLY A 175 -1.35 -0.64 -30.54
C GLY A 175 -0.51 -0.62 -29.26
N ASP A 176 -0.67 0.39 -28.41
CA ASP A 176 0.12 0.54 -27.18
C ASP A 176 -0.36 -0.41 -26.07
N ILE A 177 0.59 -0.86 -25.26
CA ILE A 177 0.36 -1.75 -24.12
C ILE A 177 0.82 -1.03 -22.86
N TYR A 178 -0.09 -0.89 -21.90
CA TYR A 178 0.12 -0.19 -20.65
C TYR A 178 0.09 -1.15 -19.46
N ALA A 179 0.94 -0.91 -18.46
CA ALA A 179 0.79 -1.49 -17.14
C ALA A 179 -0.07 -0.55 -16.27
N VAL A 180 -1.12 -1.10 -15.65
CA VAL A 180 -2.16 -0.34 -14.94
C VAL A 180 -2.46 -0.86 -13.54
N GLY A 181 -1.85 -1.96 -13.12
CA GLY A 181 -1.92 -2.44 -11.75
C GLY A 181 -1.21 -3.77 -11.55
N MET A 182 -1.19 -4.26 -10.31
CA MET A 182 -0.83 -5.65 -10.01
C MET A 182 -2.07 -6.45 -9.60
N GLY A 183 -2.05 -7.76 -9.87
CA GLY A 183 -2.97 -8.73 -9.29
C GLY A 183 -2.29 -9.56 -8.19
N PRO A 184 -3.07 -10.33 -7.41
CA PRO A 184 -2.54 -11.15 -6.33
C PRO A 184 -1.73 -12.35 -6.87
N PRO A 185 -0.79 -12.89 -6.07
CA PRO A 185 -0.38 -12.43 -4.74
C PRO A 185 0.42 -11.12 -4.82
N VAL A 186 0.69 -10.49 -3.68
CA VAL A 186 1.63 -9.35 -3.60
C VAL A 186 3.03 -9.75 -4.10
N ILE A 187 3.79 -8.76 -4.55
CA ILE A 187 5.18 -8.94 -4.95
C ILE A 187 6.00 -9.43 -3.76
N PHE A 188 6.92 -10.36 -4.01
CA PHE A 188 7.77 -10.93 -2.98
C PHE A 188 8.46 -9.81 -2.17
N GLY A 189 8.39 -9.90 -0.84
CA GLY A 189 8.95 -8.91 0.08
C GLY A 189 8.05 -7.68 0.34
N LYS A 190 6.89 -7.53 -0.31
CA LYS A 190 5.96 -6.42 -0.06
C LYS A 190 4.90 -6.70 1.02
N GLY A 191 4.70 -7.96 1.40
CA GLY A 191 3.77 -8.35 2.46
C GLY A 191 3.94 -9.80 2.89
N PRO A 192 3.02 -10.33 3.71
CA PRO A 192 2.98 -11.74 4.03
C PRO A 192 2.95 -12.58 2.73
N PRO A 193 3.71 -13.68 2.64
CA PRO A 193 3.71 -14.55 1.47
C PRO A 193 2.28 -14.97 1.09
N GLY A 194 1.92 -14.81 -0.18
CA GLY A 194 0.58 -15.16 -0.67
C GLY A 194 -0.54 -14.16 -0.38
N SER A 195 -0.24 -13.03 0.28
CA SER A 195 -1.26 -12.00 0.56
C SER A 195 -1.91 -11.49 -0.72
N THR A 196 -3.22 -11.22 -0.64
CA THR A 196 -4.02 -10.60 -1.72
C THR A 196 -4.12 -9.08 -1.60
N GLU A 197 -3.46 -8.47 -0.60
CA GLU A 197 -3.47 -7.03 -0.34
C GLU A 197 -2.55 -6.26 -1.30
N VAL A 198 -2.89 -6.26 -2.60
CA VAL A 198 -2.06 -5.69 -3.69
C VAL A 198 -1.71 -4.20 -3.53
N TRP A 199 -2.42 -3.45 -2.69
CA TRP A 199 -2.05 -2.07 -2.36
C TRP A 199 -0.64 -1.96 -1.76
N ARG A 200 -0.13 -3.02 -1.13
CA ARG A 200 1.23 -3.07 -0.57
C ARG A 200 2.33 -2.96 -1.62
N ASP A 201 2.05 -3.30 -2.87
CA ASP A 201 3.04 -3.19 -3.95
C ASP A 201 3.34 -1.73 -4.30
N LEU A 202 2.45 -0.80 -3.94
CA LEU A 202 2.58 0.64 -4.19
C LEU A 202 3.46 1.38 -3.16
N VAL A 203 3.90 0.70 -2.10
CA VAL A 203 4.65 1.34 -1.00
C VAL A 203 6.08 0.82 -0.89
N GLY A 204 6.94 1.59 -0.23
CA GLY A 204 8.35 1.24 0.00
C GLY A 204 9.27 1.48 -1.19
N GLY A 205 8.99 2.51 -2.00
CA GLY A 205 9.84 2.96 -3.11
C GLY A 205 9.24 4.17 -3.84
N LYS A 206 9.92 4.62 -4.90
CA LYS A 206 9.41 5.65 -5.82
C LYS A 206 8.55 5.01 -6.92
N LEU A 207 7.36 5.55 -7.17
CA LEU A 207 6.46 5.08 -8.22
C LEU A 207 7.01 5.42 -9.61
N VAL A 208 6.82 4.51 -10.56
CA VAL A 208 7.15 4.76 -11.97
C VAL A 208 6.26 5.86 -12.56
N GLY A 209 6.80 6.63 -13.50
CA GLY A 209 6.09 7.76 -14.11
C GLY A 209 5.89 8.98 -13.17
N GLY A 210 6.29 8.88 -11.90
CA GLY A 210 6.30 9.97 -10.94
C GLY A 210 7.56 10.84 -11.11
N GLY A 211 7.49 11.78 -12.05
CA GLY A 211 8.36 12.95 -12.16
C GLY A 211 7.51 14.20 -12.26
#